data_AF-A0AA38LJU3-F1
#
_entry.id   AF-A0AA38LJU3-F1
#
_cell.length_a   1.000
_cell.length_b   1.000
_cell.length_c   1.000
_cell.angle_alpha   90.00
_cell.angle_beta   90.00
_cell.angle_gamma   90.00
#
_symmetry.space_group_name_H-M   'P 1'
#
loop_
_entity.id
_entity.type
_entity.pdbx_description
1 polymer ?
#
loop_
_entity_poly.entity_id
_entity_poly.type
_entity_poly.pdbx_seq_one_letter_code
_entity_poly.pdbx_strand_id
1 'polypeptide(L)'
;SLLRPCLFYDVTHGRESHRGGSVSYQNIHEAHFALQLYELLQRVTELAGIKVSVGIITPYKLQLKCLHREFDVVLKSDEGKGLFIITVDAFQSQEHD
;
A
#
# COMPACT_ATOMS: atom_id res chain seq x y z
N SER A 1 -16.19 9.99 -8.07
CA SER A 1 -15.63 8.65 -8.35
C SER A 1 -14.39 8.46 -7.50
N LEU A 2 -14.26 7.33 -6.79
CA LEU A 2 -13.13 6.97 -5.93
C LEU A 2 -11.96 6.33 -6.70
N LEU A 3 -12.11 6.07 -8.00
CA LEU A 3 -11.05 5.51 -8.82
C LEU A 3 -10.94 6.37 -10.08
N ARG A 4 -9.96 7.27 -10.09
CA ARG A 4 -9.61 8.14 -11.23
C ARG A 4 -8.08 8.20 -11.34
N PRO A 5 -7.52 8.47 -12.53
CA PRO A 5 -6.10 8.74 -12.67
C PRO A 5 -5.71 9.91 -11.76
N CYS A 6 -4.68 9.71 -10.92
CA CYS A 6 -4.10 10.70 -10.02
C CYS A 6 -5.10 11.35 -9.05
N LEU A 7 -5.23 10.76 -7.86
CA LEU A 7 -6.00 11.30 -6.75
C LEU A 7 -5.12 11.40 -5.50
N PHE A 8 -5.44 12.36 -4.64
CA PHE A 8 -4.88 12.47 -3.29
C PHE A 8 -6.00 12.20 -2.27
N TYR A 9 -5.70 11.37 -1.29
CA TYR A 9 -6.60 11.06 -0.19
C TYR A 9 -6.04 11.63 1.11
N ASP A 10 -6.78 12.55 1.72
CA ASP A 10 -6.46 13.07 3.05
C ASP A 10 -7.02 12.13 4.13
N VAL A 11 -6.13 11.46 4.86
CA VAL A 11 -6.52 10.56 5.95
C VAL A 11 -6.66 11.37 7.23
N THR A 12 -7.88 11.85 7.51
CA THR A 12 -8.18 12.83 8.58
C THR A 12 -7.68 12.46 9.97
N HIS A 13 -7.63 11.16 10.30
CA HIS A 13 -7.15 10.66 11.60
C HIS A 13 -5.72 10.11 11.54
N GLY A 14 -5.02 10.38 10.44
CA GLY A 14 -3.62 10.01 10.23
C GLY A 14 -2.75 10.58 11.34
N ARG A 15 -1.96 9.72 11.96
CA ARG A 15 -0.98 10.13 12.97
C ARG A 15 0.26 9.28 12.83
N GLU A 16 1.38 9.94 12.55
CA GLU A 16 2.67 9.30 12.54
C GLU A 16 3.07 8.84 13.94
N SER A 17 3.71 7.69 14.00
CA SER A 17 4.27 7.11 15.21
C SER A 17 5.60 6.45 14.88
N HIS A 18 6.45 6.31 15.89
CA HIS A 18 7.72 5.60 15.79
C HIS A 18 7.91 4.75 17.05
N ARG A 19 8.73 3.70 16.96
CA ARG A 19 9.12 2.92 18.14
C ARG A 19 10.36 3.56 18.76
N GLY A 20 10.37 3.75 20.08
CA GLY A 20 11.45 4.43 20.81
C GLY A 20 12.85 3.96 20.36
N GLY A 21 13.67 4.91 19.89
CA GLY A 21 15.01 4.67 19.35
C GLY A 21 15.09 4.48 17.83
N SER A 22 13.96 4.32 17.11
CA SER A 22 13.94 4.28 15.64
C SER A 22 13.71 5.67 15.05
N VAL A 23 14.47 5.99 13.99
CA VAL A 23 14.30 7.20 13.15
C VAL A 23 13.32 7.00 11.98
N SER A 24 12.58 5.89 11.97
CA SER A 24 11.60 5.57 10.92
C SER A 24 10.18 5.66 11.46
N TYR A 25 9.27 6.13 10.63
CA TYR A 25 7.88 6.43 10.99
C TYR A 25 6.90 5.45 10.35
N GLN A 26 5.73 5.33 10.98
CA GLN A 26 4.56 4.64 10.43
C GLN A 26 3.29 5.42 10.75
N ASN A 27 2.28 5.26 9.90
CA ASN A 27 0.92 5.71 10.13
C ASN A 27 -0.03 4.53 9.88
N ILE A 28 -0.59 3.99 10.96
CA ILE A 28 -1.46 2.81 10.90
C ILE A 28 -2.80 3.12 10.21
N HIS A 29 -3.30 4.35 10.32
CA HIS A 29 -4.55 4.75 9.67
C HIS A 29 -4.37 4.83 8.15
N GLU A 30 -3.23 5.29 7.66
CA GLU A 30 -2.90 5.23 6.24
C GLU A 30 -2.75 3.78 5.75
N ALA A 31 -2.15 2.89 6.54
CA ALA A 31 -2.04 1.47 6.18
C ALA A 31 -3.42 0.78 6.06
N HIS A 32 -4.31 1.03 7.03
CA HIS A 32 -5.70 0.54 6.96
C HIS A 32 -6.46 1.12 5.76
N PHE A 33 -6.30 2.42 5.51
CA PHE A 33 -6.93 3.07 4.36
C PHE A 33 -6.45 2.47 3.03
N ALA A 34 -5.13 2.26 2.89
CA ALA A 34 -4.55 1.64 1.71
C ALA A 34 -5.11 0.22 1.47
N LEU A 35 -5.27 -0.58 2.53
CA LEU A 35 -5.87 -1.91 2.43
C LEU A 35 -7.32 -1.85 1.94
N GLN A 36 -8.14 -0.97 2.53
CA GLN A 36 -9.54 -0.80 2.09
C GLN A 36 -9.65 -0.31 0.65
N LEU A 37 -8.76 0.59 0.22
CA LEU A 37 -8.70 1.08 -1.15
C LEU A 37 -8.29 -0.03 -2.13
N TYR A 38 -7.32 -0.86 -1.75
CA TYR A 38 -6.92 -2.04 -2.52
C TYR A 38 -8.07 -3.03 -2.67
N GLU A 39 -8.77 -3.38 -1.58
CA GLU A 39 -9.92 -4.29 -1.61
C GLU A 39 -11.09 -3.74 -2.44
N LEU A 40 -11.29 -2.41 -2.43
CA LEU A 40 -12.26 -1.76 -3.31
C LEU A 40 -11.84 -1.88 -4.77
N LEU A 41 -10.57 -1.60 -5.08
CA LEU A 41 -10.03 -1.71 -6.44
C LEU A 41 -10.22 -3.13 -6.98
N GLN A 42 -9.82 -4.15 -6.19
CA GLN A 42 -9.94 -5.55 -6.60
C GLN A 42 -11.38 -5.95 -6.90
N ARG A 43 -12.34 -5.56 -6.05
CA ARG A 43 -13.76 -5.81 -6.29
C ARG A 43 -14.26 -5.16 -7.58
N VAL A 44 -13.86 -3.91 -7.84
CA VAL A 44 -14.28 -3.20 -9.05
C VAL A 44 -13.67 -3.82 -10.30
N THR A 45 -12.39 -4.19 -10.27
CA THR A 45 -11.69 -4.78 -11.42
C THR A 45 -12.14 -6.21 -11.69
N GLU A 46 -12.46 -6.98 -10.66
CA GLU A 46 -13.05 -8.32 -10.79
C GLU A 46 -14.40 -8.26 -11.51
N LEU A 47 -15.30 -7.36 -11.08
CA LEU A 47 -16.59 -7.15 -11.74
C LEU A 47 -16.44 -6.69 -13.20
N ALA A 48 -15.36 -5.97 -13.51
CA ALA A 48 -15.03 -5.53 -14.86
C ALA A 48 -14.30 -6.60 -15.69
N GLY A 49 -13.90 -7.74 -15.11
CA GLY A 49 -13.09 -8.76 -15.78
C GLY A 49 -11.67 -8.31 -16.11
N ILE A 50 -11.16 -7.28 -15.43
CA ILE A 50 -9.83 -6.69 -15.66
C ILE A 50 -8.86 -7.21 -14.60
N LYS A 51 -7.69 -7.67 -15.04
CA LYS A 51 -6.56 -7.96 -14.13
C LYS A 51 -5.69 -6.72 -13.98
N VAL A 52 -5.35 -6.38 -12.75
CA VAL A 52 -4.47 -5.25 -12.43
C VAL A 52 -3.31 -5.71 -11.54
N SER A 53 -2.18 -5.04 -11.70
CA SER A 53 -1.07 -5.11 -10.73
C SER A 53 -1.07 -3.81 -9.92
N VAL A 54 -0.77 -3.90 -8.63
CA VAL A 54 -0.79 -2.76 -7.71
C VAL A 54 0.58 -2.60 -7.06
N GLY A 55 1.13 -1.39 -7.13
CA GLY A 55 2.31 -0.98 -6.38
C GLY A 55 1.93 -0.05 -5.23
N ILE A 56 2.40 -0.36 -4.03
CA ILE A 56 2.35 0.51 -2.85
C ILE A 56 3.80 0.85 -2.49
N ILE A 57 4.13 2.14 -2.54
CA ILE A 57 5.46 2.64 -2.19
C ILE A 57 5.41 3.47 -0.92
N THR A 58 6.47 3.38 -0.12
CA THR A 58 6.61 4.21 1.08
C THR A 58 8.07 4.62 1.32
N PRO A 59 8.37 5.85 1.78
CA PRO A 59 9.75 6.23 2.05
C PRO A 59 10.30 5.61 3.35
N TYR A 60 9.44 5.06 4.23
CA TYR A 60 9.84 4.65 5.58
C TYR A 60 9.82 3.13 5.75
N LYS A 61 10.94 2.56 6.23
CA LYS A 61 11.05 1.12 6.53
C LYS A 61 10.07 0.65 7.62
N LEU A 62 9.73 1.51 8.60
CA LEU A 62 8.74 1.15 9.61
C LEU A 62 7.33 1.12 9.02
N GLN A 63 6.97 2.07 8.15
CA GLN A 63 5.71 2.02 7.40
C GLN A 63 5.65 0.81 6.47
N LEU A 64 6.75 0.43 5.82
CA LEU A 64 6.81 -0.79 5.00
C LEU A 64 6.42 -2.02 5.83
N LYS A 65 6.99 -2.18 7.03
CA LYS A 65 6.64 -3.26 7.95
C LYS A 65 5.18 -3.20 8.41
N CYS A 66 4.66 -1.99 8.65
CA CYS A 66 3.26 -1.77 8.99
C CYS A 66 2.35 -2.25 7.86
N LEU A 67 2.62 -1.84 6.61
CA LEU A 67 1.88 -2.25 5.43
C LEU A 67 1.92 -3.78 5.24
N HIS A 68 3.10 -4.41 5.33
CA HIS A 68 3.19 -5.88 5.23
C HIS A 68 2.37 -6.61 6.29
N ARG A 69 2.31 -6.07 7.52
CA ARG A 69 1.50 -6.64 8.59
C ARG A 69 0.01 -6.52 8.29
N GLU A 70 -0.45 -5.33 7.89
CA GLU A 70 -1.88 -5.11 7.62
C GLU A 70 -2.33 -5.84 6.33
N PHE A 71 -1.44 -6.03 5.35
CA PHE A 71 -1.71 -6.79 4.12
C PHE A 71 -1.35 -8.29 4.21
N ASP A 72 -1.00 -8.82 5.39
CA ASP A 72 -0.45 -10.18 5.53
C ASP A 72 -1.37 -11.26 4.92
N VAL A 73 -2.69 -11.11 5.11
CA VAL A 73 -3.69 -12.03 4.54
C VAL A 73 -3.70 -11.97 3.00
N VAL A 74 -3.67 -10.78 2.44
CA VAL A 74 -3.66 -10.55 0.98
C VAL A 74 -2.36 -11.06 0.36
N LEU A 75 -1.22 -10.78 0.98
CA LEU A 75 0.08 -11.19 0.46
C LEU A 75 0.25 -12.71 0.42
N LYS A 76 -0.48 -13.44 1.27
CA LYS A 76 -0.49 -14.90 1.32
C LYS A 76 -1.56 -15.53 0.43
N SER A 77 -2.41 -14.73 -0.20
CA SER A 77 -3.49 -15.21 -1.06
C SER A 77 -3.11 -15.12 -2.54
N ASP A 78 -3.92 -15.72 -3.41
CA ASP A 78 -3.69 -15.69 -4.85
C ASP A 78 -3.87 -14.28 -5.43
N GLU A 79 -4.72 -13.46 -4.80
CA GLU A 79 -4.92 -12.05 -5.10
C GLU A 79 -3.64 -11.23 -4.86
N GLY A 80 -2.75 -11.69 -3.97
CA GLY A 80 -1.47 -11.03 -3.66
C GLY A 80 -0.41 -11.13 -4.76
N LYS A 81 -0.58 -12.00 -5.77
CA LYS A 81 0.46 -12.24 -6.81
C LYS A 81 0.78 -11.01 -7.67
N GLY A 82 -0.14 -10.04 -7.75
CA GLY A 82 0.05 -8.78 -8.47
C GLY A 82 0.34 -7.57 -7.58
N LEU A 83 0.51 -7.77 -6.26
CA LEU A 83 0.71 -6.71 -5.28
C LEU A 83 2.19 -6.59 -4.89
N PHE A 84 2.74 -5.39 -5.04
CA PHE A 84 4.11 -5.06 -4.64
C PHE A 84 4.06 -3.98 -3.56
N ILE A 85 4.69 -4.23 -2.42
CA ILE A 85 4.84 -3.24 -1.34
C ILE A 85 6.32 -3.06 -1.07
N ILE A 86 6.90 -1.91 -1.43
CA ILE A 86 8.34 -1.68 -1.34
C ILE A 86 8.67 -0.24 -0.91
N THR A 87 9.94 0.02 -0.59
CA THR A 87 10.38 1.40 -0.36
C THR A 87 10.59 2.15 -1.66
N VAL A 88 10.51 3.48 -1.61
CA VAL A 88 10.85 4.34 -2.76
C VAL A 88 12.27 4.05 -3.26
N ASP A 89 13.26 3.93 -2.37
CA ASP A 89 14.64 3.60 -2.75
C ASP A 89 14.75 2.24 -3.47
N ALA A 90 13.98 1.24 -3.02
CA ALA A 90 13.98 -0.08 -3.64
C ALA A 90 13.30 -0.04 -5.02
N PHE A 91 12.23 0.75 -5.16
CA PHE A 91 11.59 0.98 -6.46
C PHE A 91 12.53 1.72 -7.43
N GLN A 92 13.24 2.75 -6.95
CA GLN A 92 14.20 3.50 -7.77
C GLN A 92 15.43 2.67 -8.17
N SER A 93 15.79 1.65 -7.38
CA SER A 93 16.84 0.69 -7.75
C SER A 93 16.40 -0.37 -8.77
N GLN A 94 15.10 -0.43 -9.08
CA GLN A 94 14.54 -1.21 -10.18
C GLN A 94 14.35 -0.27 -11.39
N GLU A 95 15.44 0.06 -12.09
CA GLU A 95 15.29 0.48 -13.48
C GLU A 95 14.80 -0.73 -14.28
N HIS A 96 13.60 -0.61 -14.84
CA HIS A 96 13.15 -1.45 -15.95
C HIS A 96 13.35 -0.63 -17.22
N ASP A 97 14.30 -1.04 -18.06
CA ASP A 97 14.38 -0.63 -19.48
C ASP A 97 13.07 -0.96 -20.23
#